data_AF-A0A377PXK2-F1
#
_entry.id   AF-A0A377PXK2-F1
#
_cell.length_a   1.000
_cell.length_b   1.000
_cell.length_c   1.000
_cell.angle_alpha   90.00
_cell.angle_beta   90.00
_cell.angle_gamma   90.00
#
_symmetry.space_group_name_H-M   'P 1'
#
loop_
_entity.id
_entity.type
_entity.pdbx_description
1 polymer ?
#
loop_
_entity_poly.entity_id
_entity_poly.type
_entity_poly.pdbx_seq_one_letter_code
_entity_poly.pdbx_strand_id
1 'polypeptide(L)'
;MRFDSIIINKTIEKLLKGEDYREEVINVINLEFLDFALDFFRQILEAKLNDESINLDWYKKHFINDKTIKPDEVAIFAGMNKKQSAIFW
;
A
#
# COMPACT_ATOMS: atom_id res chain seq x y z
N MET A 1 -3.22 12.21 15.87
CA MET A 1 -2.14 11.33 16.34
C MET A 1 -1.90 10.31 15.24
N ARG A 2 -0.67 10.20 14.71
CA ARG A 2 -0.33 9.11 13.79
C ARG A 2 -0.20 7.84 14.63
N PHE A 3 -1.04 6.84 14.41
CA PHE A 3 -0.94 5.55 15.10
C PHE A 3 0.46 4.94 14.96
N ASP A 4 1.12 5.24 13.84
CA ASP A 4 2.49 4.88 13.49
C ASP A 4 3.49 5.24 14.60
N SER A 5 3.42 6.44 15.18
CA SER A 5 4.40 6.87 16.19
C SER A 5 4.25 6.11 17.51
N ILE A 6 3.03 5.71 17.86
CA ILE A 6 2.76 4.92 19.06
C ILE A 6 3.33 3.51 18.89
N ILE A 7 3.13 2.91 17.72
CA ILE A 7 3.60 1.54 17.45
C ILE A 7 5.13 1.53 17.31
N ILE A 8 5.73 2.50 16.62
CA ILE A 8 7.19 2.64 16.52
C ILE A 8 7.83 2.76 17.91
N ASN A 9 7.26 3.60 18.79
CA ASN A 9 7.78 3.76 20.15
C ASN A 9 7.69 2.45 20.95
N LYS A 10 6.58 1.70 20.83
CA LYS A 10 6.45 0.38 21.47
C LYS A 10 7.43 -0.64 20.92
N THR A 11 7.65 -0.66 19.61
CA THR A 11 8.65 -1.53 18.96
C THR A 11 10.04 -1.22 19.50
N ILE A 12 10.43 0.06 19.57
CA ILE A 12 11.72 0.49 20.12
C ILE A 12 11.83 0.10 21.60
N GLU A 13 10.79 0.34 22.39
CA GLU A 13 10.77 0.00 23.82
C GLU A 13 10.98 -1.50 24.05
N LYS A 14 10.23 -2.35 23.34
CA LYS A 14 10.37 -3.81 23.42
C LYS A 14 11.74 -4.28 22.94
N LEU A 15 12.25 -3.72 21.84
CA LEU A 15 13.57 -4.02 21.32
C LEU A 15 14.67 -3.72 22.36
N LEU A 16 14.61 -2.54 23.00
CA LEU A 16 15.58 -2.15 24.04
C LEU A 16 15.50 -3.02 25.29
N LYS A 17 14.32 -3.57 25.60
CA LYS A 17 14.10 -4.50 26.72
C LYS A 17 14.42 -5.96 26.38
N GLY A 18 14.74 -6.28 25.12
CA GLY A 18 14.92 -7.66 24.65
C GLY A 18 13.63 -8.47 24.60
N GLU A 19 12.47 -7.80 24.59
CA GLU A 19 11.15 -8.40 24.48
C GLU A 19 10.79 -8.67 23.00
N ASP A 20 9.85 -9.59 22.77
CA ASP A 20 9.38 -9.88 21.41
C ASP A 20 8.54 -8.73 20.86
N TYR A 21 9.10 -8.05 19.86
CA TYR A 21 8.51 -6.90 19.17
C TYR A 21 7.87 -7.27 17.81
N ARG A 22 7.89 -8.55 17.42
CA ARG A 22 7.40 -8.98 16.10
C ARG A 22 5.90 -8.74 15.93
N GLU A 23 5.15 -8.80 17.02
CA GLU A 23 3.72 -8.49 17.04
C GLU A 23 3.46 -7.03 16.62
N GLU A 24 4.23 -6.08 17.15
CA GLU A 24 4.13 -4.67 16.78
C GLU A 24 4.42 -4.47 15.30
N VAL A 25 5.44 -5.13 14.77
CA VAL A 25 5.79 -5.06 13.34
C VAL A 25 4.66 -5.58 12.46
N ILE A 26 4.06 -6.72 12.81
CA ILE A 26 2.91 -7.28 12.09
C ILE A 26 1.73 -6.31 12.13
N ASN A 27 1.48 -5.67 13.28
CA ASN A 27 0.41 -4.68 13.41
C ASN A 27 0.63 -3.46 12.51
N VAL A 28 1.87 -2.97 12.37
CA VAL A 28 2.17 -1.89 11.41
C VAL A 28 1.85 -2.33 9.99
N ILE A 29 2.32 -3.51 9.57
CA ILE A 29 2.08 -4.04 8.23
C ILE A 29 0.57 -4.16 7.94
N ASN A 30 -0.19 -4.67 8.90
CA ASN A 30 -1.64 -4.83 8.76
C ASN A 30 -2.37 -3.48 8.62
N LEU A 31 -1.94 -2.46 9.37
CA LEU A 31 -2.51 -1.12 9.29
C LEU A 31 -2.19 -0.45 7.94
N GLU A 32 -0.93 -0.50 7.51
CA GLU A 32 -0.52 0.05 6.21
C GLU A 32 -1.26 -0.65 5.06
N PHE A 33 -1.43 -1.97 5.15
CA PHE A 33 -2.20 -2.74 4.16
C PHE A 33 -3.68 -2.38 4.16
N LEU A 34 -4.28 -2.16 5.33
CA LEU A 34 -5.68 -1.76 5.44
C LEU A 34 -5.91 -0.39 4.81
N ASP A 35 -5.04 0.58 5.10
CA ASP A 35 -5.12 1.93 4.50
C ASP A 35 -5.00 1.85 2.98
N PHE A 36 -4.04 1.08 2.47
CA PHE A 36 -3.91 0.80 1.04
C PHE A 36 -5.20 0.20 0.45
N ALA A 37 -5.78 -0.81 1.10
CA ALA A 37 -6.98 -1.49 0.61
C ALA A 37 -8.18 -0.53 0.57
N LEU A 38 -8.35 0.30 1.60
CA LEU A 38 -9.42 1.30 1.66
C LEU A 38 -9.29 2.32 0.52
N ASP A 39 -8.09 2.83 0.28
CA ASP A 39 -7.85 3.78 -0.82
C ASP A 39 -8.02 3.14 -2.20
N PHE A 40 -7.60 1.89 -2.36
CA PHE A 40 -7.82 1.12 -3.59
C PHE A 40 -9.31 0.93 -3.88
N PHE A 41 -10.09 0.49 -2.88
CA PHE A 41 -11.53 0.29 -3.05
C PHE A 41 -12.29 1.60 -3.25
N ARG A 42 -11.84 2.71 -2.65
CA ARG A 42 -12.42 4.03 -2.88
C ARG A 42 -12.35 4.42 -4.35
N GLN A 43 -11.20 4.26 -5.01
CA GLN A 43 -11.03 4.58 -6.43
C GLN A 43 -11.94 3.72 -7.33
N ILE A 44 -12.07 2.42 -7.01
CA ILE A 44 -13.00 1.52 -7.70
C ILE A 44 -14.46 1.98 -7.53
N LEU A 45 -14.83 2.35 -6.30
CA LEU A 45 -16.18 2.83 -5.99
C LEU A 45 -16.50 4.11 -6.75
N GLU A 46 -15.59 5.08 -6.76
CA GLU A 46 -15.73 6.34 -7.50
C GLU A 46 -15.93 6.10 -9.00
N ALA A 47 -15.14 5.21 -9.60
CA ALA A 47 -15.30 4.84 -11.00
C ALA A 47 -16.67 4.21 -11.29
N LYS A 48 -17.13 3.34 -10.40
CA LYS A 48 -18.45 2.70 -10.53
C LYS A 48 -19.62 3.68 -10.34
N LEU A 49 -19.46 4.67 -9.46
CA LEU A 49 -20.45 5.75 -9.28
C LEU A 49 -20.53 6.68 -10.49
N ASN A 50 -19.42 6.85 -11.22
CA ASN A 50 -19.35 7.63 -12.46
C ASN A 50 -19.74 6.83 -13.72
N ASP A 51 -20.31 5.63 -13.54
CA ASP A 51 -20.71 4.70 -14.61
C ASP A 51 -19.55 4.33 -15.56
N GLU A 52 -18.32 4.37 -15.05
CA GLU A 52 -17.15 3.92 -15.80
C GLU A 52 -17.10 2.40 -15.83
N SER A 53 -16.96 1.83 -17.03
CA SER A 53 -16.73 0.40 -17.20
C SER A 53 -15.35 0.01 -16.67
N ILE A 54 -15.31 -0.59 -15.48
CA ILE A 54 -14.10 -1.12 -14.85
C ILE A 54 -13.64 -2.38 -15.61
N ASN A 55 -12.82 -2.18 -16.63
CA ASN A 55 -12.20 -3.23 -17.43
C ASN A 55 -10.67 -3.20 -17.30
N LEU A 56 -9.97 -4.11 -18.00
CA LEU A 56 -8.52 -4.21 -17.92
C LEU A 56 -7.79 -2.92 -18.38
N ASP A 57 -8.33 -2.23 -19.39
CA ASP A 57 -7.74 -1.01 -19.91
C ASP A 57 -7.90 0.15 -18.92
N TRP A 58 -9.05 0.23 -18.26
CA TRP A 58 -9.30 1.17 -17.17
C TRP A 58 -8.31 0.94 -16.02
N TYR A 59 -8.10 -0.32 -15.63
CA TYR A 59 -7.14 -0.69 -14.56
C TYR A 59 -5.72 -0.28 -14.93
N LYS A 60 -5.26 -0.60 -16.15
CA LYS A 60 -3.93 -0.21 -16.63
C LYS A 60 -3.77 1.31 -16.65
N LYS A 61 -4.80 2.04 -17.10
CA LYS A 61 -4.75 3.51 -17.14
C LYS A 61 -4.63 4.11 -15.75
N HIS A 62 -5.42 3.64 -14.77
CA HIS A 62 -5.51 4.26 -13.45
C HIS A 62 -4.47 3.77 -12.44
N PHE A 63 -3.96 2.53 -12.55
CA PHE A 63 -3.08 1.95 -11.55
C PHE A 63 -1.67 1.62 -12.06
N ILE A 64 -1.41 1.67 -13.37
CA ILE A 64 -0.12 1.25 -13.96
C ILE A 64 0.52 2.34 -14.82
N ASN A 65 -0.24 2.92 -15.74
CA ASN A 65 0.26 3.84 -16.77
C ASN A 65 0.06 5.32 -16.41
N ASP A 66 -0.42 5.62 -15.20
CA ASP A 66 -0.54 6.99 -14.75
C ASP A 66 0.84 7.54 -14.37
N LYS A 67 1.24 8.63 -15.05
CA LYS A 67 2.54 9.28 -14.84
C LYS A 67 2.63 9.98 -13.48
N THR A 68 1.51 10.16 -12.77
CA THR A 68 1.51 10.73 -11.42
C THR A 68 1.81 9.69 -10.34
N ILE A 69 1.74 8.39 -10.67
CA ILE A 69 1.98 7.29 -9.72
C ILE A 69 3.48 6.95 -9.71
N LYS A 70 4.03 6.74 -8.51
CA LYS A 70 5.45 6.38 -8.39
C LYS A 70 5.67 4.94 -8.87
N PRO A 71 6.86 4.62 -9.43
CA PRO A 71 7.19 3.26 -9.86
C PRO A 71 7.05 2.19 -8.76
N ASP A 72 7.20 2.59 -7.49
CA ASP A 72 7.01 1.73 -6.33
C ASP A 72 5.54 1.35 -6.11
N GLU A 73 4.62 2.30 -6.31
CA GLU A 73 3.18 2.09 -6.19
C GLU A 73 2.66 1.26 -7.36
N VAL A 74 3.16 1.51 -8.58
CA VAL A 74 2.88 0.67 -9.76
C VAL A 74 3.28 -0.78 -9.51
N ALA A 75 4.42 -1.02 -8.85
CA ALA A 75 4.85 -2.38 -8.50
C ALA A 75 3.86 -3.07 -7.56
N ILE A 76 3.34 -2.34 -6.55
CA ILE A 76 2.32 -2.85 -5.63
C ILE A 76 1.03 -3.18 -6.38
N PHE A 77 0.51 -2.27 -7.23
CA PHE A 77 -0.72 -2.52 -8.01
C PHE A 77 -0.57 -3.64 -9.04
N ALA A 78 0.63 -3.84 -9.58
CA ALA A 78 0.91 -4.93 -10.52
C ALA A 78 1.25 -6.26 -9.84
N GLY A 79 1.31 -6.29 -8.50
CA GLY A 79 1.75 -7.48 -7.75
C GLY A 79 3.21 -7.87 -8.05
N MET A 80 4.04 -6.91 -8.47
CA MET A 80 5.43 -7.11 -8.84
C MET A 80 6.37 -6.66 -7.72
N ASN A 81 7.52 -7.32 -7.60
CA ASN A 81 8.56 -6.83 -6.68
C ASN A 81 9.26 -5.59 -7.27
N LYS A 82 9.64 -4.64 -6.41
CA LYS A 82 10.38 -3.41 -6.80
C LYS A 82 11.65 -3.68 -7.63
N LYS A 83 12.29 -4.83 -7.44
CA LYS A 83 13.47 -5.24 -8.22
C LYS A 83 13.14 -5.57 -9.68
N GLN A 84 11.90 -6.00 -9.95
CA GLN A 84 11.41 -6.33 -11.28
C GLN A 84 10.84 -5.10 -12.00
N SER A 85 10.23 -4.15 -11.26
CA SER A 85 9.75 -2.90 -11.86
C SER A 85 10.89 -2.05 -12.42
N ALA A 86 12.06 -2.02 -11.77
CA ALA A 86 13.25 -1.31 -12.27
C ALA A 86 13.84 -1.86 -13.60
N ILE A 87 13.45 -3.06 -14.04
CA ILE A 87 13.96 -3.67 -15.27
C ILE A 87 13.13 -3.26 -16.51
N PHE A 88 11.90 -2.77 -16.30
CA PHE A 88 10.96 -2.44 -17.37
C PHE A 88 10.83 -0.93 -17.67
N TRP A 89 11.64 -0.09 -17.02
CA TRP A 89 11.71 1.37 -17.24
C TRP A 89 13.05 1.79 -17.82
#